data_AF-A0A336JMR1-F1
#
_entry.id   AF-A0A336JMR1-F1
#
_cell.length_a   1.000
_cell.length_b   1.000
_cell.length_c   1.000
_cell.angle_alpha   90.00
_cell.angle_beta   90.00
_cell.angle_gamma   90.00
#
_symmetry.space_group_name_H-M   'P 1'
#
loop_
_entity.id
_entity.type
_entity.pdbx_description
1 polymer ?
#
loop_
_entity_poly.entity_id
_entity_poly.type
_entity_poly.pdbx_seq_one_letter_code
_entity_poly.pdbx_strand_id
1 'polypeptide(L)' 'MSGAPLARSRLETTMATVDDFKLIRDIQSNGGRRQVFGARERKPFEDLVELGWLKRASVDPRSTHYQITDRGVAAALRS' A
#
# COMPACT_ATOMS: atom_id res chain seq x y z
N MET A 1 -3.60 -37.11 24.31
CA MET A 1 -4.13 -35.74 24.11
C MET A 1 -2.98 -34.76 24.12
N SER A 2 -2.68 -34.12 22.99
CA SER A 2 -2.53 -32.66 22.88
C SER A 2 -2.06 -32.36 21.45
N GLY A 3 -2.99 -31.91 20.61
CA GLY A 3 -2.69 -31.45 19.26
C GLY A 3 -2.04 -30.08 19.32
N ALA A 4 -0.89 -29.92 18.69
CA ALA A 4 -0.32 -28.61 18.43
C ALA A 4 -1.23 -27.88 17.42
N PRO A 5 -1.68 -26.63 17.70
CA PRO A 5 -2.36 -25.86 16.68
C PRO A 5 -1.31 -25.37 15.69
N LEU A 6 -1.37 -25.87 14.45
CA LEU A 6 -0.79 -25.18 13.30
C LEU A 6 -1.56 -23.88 13.14
N ALA A 7 -1.08 -22.80 13.76
CA ALA A 7 -1.43 -21.45 13.37
C ALA A 7 -0.86 -21.24 11.95
N ARG A 8 -1.57 -21.77 10.95
CA ARG A 8 -1.50 -21.24 9.60
C ARG A 8 -2.11 -19.85 9.71
N SER A 9 -1.27 -18.86 10.01
CA SER A 9 -1.61 -17.46 9.81
C SER A 9 -2.03 -17.33 8.36
N ARG A 10 -3.34 -17.30 8.18
CA ARG A 10 -4.01 -17.01 6.93
C ARG A 10 -3.36 -15.72 6.43
N LEU A 11 -2.73 -15.78 5.27
CA LEU A 11 -2.48 -14.58 4.48
C LEU A 11 -3.88 -14.04 4.19
N GLU A 12 -4.37 -13.16 5.06
CA GLU A 12 -5.45 -12.27 4.70
C GLU A 12 -4.85 -11.36 3.66
N THR A 13 -4.89 -11.81 2.40
CA THR A 13 -4.61 -10.96 1.25
C THR A 13 -5.58 -9.80 1.38
N THR A 14 -5.10 -8.66 1.88
CA THR A 14 -5.88 -7.43 1.94
C THR A 14 -6.43 -7.19 0.53
N MET A 15 -7.75 -7.28 0.38
CA MET A 15 -8.40 -7.07 -0.90
C MET A 15 -8.45 -5.57 -1.14
N ALA A 16 -7.97 -5.13 -2.30
CA ALA A 16 -8.03 -3.72 -2.67
C ALA A 16 -9.49 -3.24 -2.73
N THR A 17 -9.74 -2.09 -2.11
CA THR A 17 -11.02 -1.40 -2.09
C THR A 17 -11.12 -0.39 -3.23
N VAL A 18 -12.32 0.17 -3.43
CA VAL A 18 -12.53 1.24 -4.42
C VAL A 18 -11.68 2.48 -4.11
N ASP A 19 -11.49 2.80 -2.83
CA ASP A 19 -10.70 3.97 -2.43
C ASP A 19 -9.20 3.75 -2.63
N ASP A 20 -8.70 2.52 -2.55
CA ASP A 20 -7.33 2.16 -2.92
C ASP A 20 -7.07 2.43 -4.41
N PHE A 21 -8.03 2.05 -5.28
CA PHE A 21 -7.95 2.32 -6.71
C PHE A 21 -8.01 3.81 -7.06
N LYS A 22 -8.83 4.60 -6.35
CA LYS A 22 -8.85 6.06 -6.51
C LYS A 22 -7.51 6.67 -6.08
N LEU A 23 -6.96 6.22 -4.95
CA LEU A 23 -5.71 6.74 -4.41
C LEU A 23 -4.52 6.43 -5.33
N ILE A 24 -4.39 5.18 -5.81
CA ILE A 24 -3.28 4.83 -6.71
C ILE A 24 -3.36 5.58 -8.05
N ARG A 25 -4.56 5.87 -8.54
CA ARG A 25 -4.78 6.69 -9.75
C ARG A 25 -4.37 8.14 -9.56
N ASP A 26 -4.72 8.73 -8.42
CA ASP A 26 -4.25 10.08 -8.04
C ASP A 26 -2.72 10.13 -7.98
N ILE A 27 -2.09 9.17 -7.31
CA ILE A 27 -0.63 9.12 -7.22
C ILE A 27 0.01 8.96 -8.60
N GLN A 28 -0.52 8.09 -9.46
CA GLN A 28 -0.04 7.91 -10.83
C GLN A 28 -0.13 9.22 -11.63
N SER A 29 -1.28 9.91 -11.55
CA SER A 29 -1.55 11.15 -12.30
C SER A 29 -0.64 12.30 -11.86
N ASN A 30 -0.20 12.28 -10.60
CA ASN A 30 0.72 13.26 -10.01
C ASN A 30 2.20 12.85 -10.11
N GLY A 31 2.58 12.00 -11.08
CA GLY A 31 3.97 11.64 -11.35
C GLY A 31 4.50 10.47 -10.52
N GLY A 32 3.62 9.69 -9.89
CA GLY A 32 3.96 8.41 -9.27
C GLY A 32 4.70 8.52 -7.94
N ARG A 33 4.71 9.69 -7.29
CA ARG A 33 5.39 9.94 -6.02
C ARG A 33 4.47 10.67 -5.05
N ARG A 34 4.57 10.33 -3.76
CA ARG A 34 3.83 11.03 -2.70
C ARG A 34 4.66 11.15 -1.43
N GLN A 35 4.71 12.34 -0.86
CA GLN A 35 5.21 12.56 0.50
C GLN A 35 4.02 12.69 1.45
N VAL A 36 4.07 12.00 2.59
CA VAL A 36 2.99 12.00 3.58
C VAL A 36 3.56 12.31 4.96
N PHE A 37 2.99 13.32 5.61
CA PHE A 37 3.33 13.75 6.95
C PHE A 37 2.38 13.11 7.96
N GLY A 38 2.87 12.83 9.17
CA GLY A 38 2.02 12.28 10.25
C GLY A 38 1.67 10.79 10.12
N ALA A 39 1.44 10.12 11.26
CA ALA A 39 1.22 8.67 11.29
C ALA A 39 -0.17 8.24 10.78
N ARG A 40 -1.22 9.05 11.03
CA ARG A 40 -2.60 8.72 10.68
C ARG A 40 -2.84 8.72 9.18
N GLU A 41 -2.24 9.69 8.47
CA GLU A 41 -2.38 9.86 7.02
C GLU A 41 -1.61 8.82 6.23
N ARG A 42 -0.63 8.13 6.85
CA ARG A 42 0.17 7.09 6.20
C ARG A 42 -0.61 5.82 5.93
N LYS A 43 -1.61 5.48 6.75
CA LYS A 43 -2.28 4.16 6.70
C LYS A 43 -2.74 3.76 5.29
N PRO A 44 -3.48 4.59 4.52
CA PRO A 44 -3.88 4.21 3.16
C PRO A 44 -2.69 3.91 2.24
N PHE A 45 -1.57 4.62 2.41
CA PHE A 45 -0.35 4.39 1.61
C PHE A 45 0.37 3.11 2.04
N GLU A 46 0.32 2.77 3.32
CA GLU A 46 0.83 1.51 3.84
C GLU A 46 0.01 0.32 3.34
N ASP A 47 -1.32 0.44 3.29
CA ASP A 47 -2.20 -0.56 2.70
C ASP A 47 -1.85 -0.79 1.20
N LEU A 48 -1.55 0.28 0.46
CA LEU A 48 -1.04 0.19 -0.91
C LEU A 48 0.37 -0.42 -1.03
N VAL A 49 1.21 -0.31 0.01
CA VAL A 49 2.51 -1.01 0.08
C VAL A 49 2.30 -2.50 0.30
N GLU A 50 1.36 -2.91 1.15
CA GLU A 50 1.01 -4.31 1.38
C GLU A 50 0.43 -4.97 0.11
N LEU A 51 -0.35 -4.23 -0.67
CA LEU A 51 -0.81 -4.63 -2.00
C LEU A 51 0.31 -4.71 -3.05
N GLY A 52 1.49 -4.18 -2.73
CA GLY A 52 2.65 -4.09 -3.63
C GLY A 52 2.49 -3.03 -4.72
N TRP A 53 1.58 -2.08 -4.56
CA TRP A 53 1.32 -1.02 -5.54
C TRP A 53 2.20 0.21 -5.31
N LEU A 54 2.62 0.42 -4.05
CA LEU A 54 3.62 1.40 -3.68
C LEU A 54 4.83 0.72 -3.05
N LYS A 55 5.95 1.44 -3.03
CA LYS A 55 7.11 1.17 -2.17
C LYS A 55 7.47 2.40 -1.35
N ARG A 56 8.00 2.20 -0.14
CA ARG A 56 8.60 3.27 0.65
C ARG A 56 9.97 3.60 0.06
N ALA A 57 10.10 4.75 -0.60
CA ALA A 57 11.34 5.22 -1.18
C ALA A 57 12.29 5.81 -0.13
N SER A 58 11.73 6.51 0.88
CA SER A 58 12.44 6.99 2.07
C SER A 58 11.48 7.09 3.25
N VAL A 59 11.97 6.84 4.45
CA VAL A 59 11.21 6.99 5.71
C VAL A 59 11.98 7.91 6.63
N ASP A 60 11.44 9.11 6.84
CA ASP A 60 11.99 10.14 7.73
C ASP A 60 11.12 10.26 8.99
N PRO A 61 11.67 10.75 10.12
CA PRO A 61 10.90 10.95 11.35
C PRO A 61 9.64 11.82 11.16
N ARG A 62 9.67 12.73 10.18
CA ARG A 62 8.57 13.68 9.89
C ARG A 62 7.67 13.24 8.73
N SER A 63 8.18 12.43 7.79
CA SER A 63 7.47 12.08 6.56
C SER A 63 7.89 10.74 5.98
N THR A 64 6.98 10.09 5.26
CA THR A 64 7.35 8.95 4.39
C THR A 64 7.17 9.36 2.94
N HIS A 65 8.14 8.97 2.11
CA HIS A 65 8.10 9.13 0.67
C HIS A 65 7.72 7.79 0.02
N TYR A 66 6.63 7.77 -0.73
CA TYR A 66 6.16 6.62 -1.48
C TYR A 66 6.41 6.81 -2.97
N GLN A 67 6.70 5.72 -3.65
CA GLN A 67 6.83 5.67 -5.10
C GLN A 67 5.97 4.51 -5.64
N ILE A 68 5.29 4.77 -6.76
CA ILE A 68 4.51 3.76 -7.47
C ILE A 68 5.41 2.64 -8.02
N THR A 69 4.93 1.41 -7.98
CA THR A 69 5.57 0.23 -8.60
C THR A 69 4.92 -0.07 -9.95
N ASP A 70 5.51 -0.95 -10.75
CA ASP A 70 4.89 -1.41 -12.00
C ASP A 70 3.51 -2.05 -11.75
N ARG A 71 3.36 -2.79 -10.64
CA ARG A 71 2.08 -3.35 -10.22
C ARG A 71 1.06 -2.25 -9.89
N GLY A 72 1.50 -1.18 -9.23
CA GLY A 72 0.66 -0.01 -8.95
C GLY A 72 0.23 0.73 -10.21
N VAL A 73 1.13 0.86 -11.20
CA VAL A 73 0.79 1.42 -12.52
C VAL A 73 -0.29 0.57 -13.20
N ALA A 74 -0.10 -0.76 -13.23
CA ALA A 74 -1.09 -1.67 -13.78
C ALA A 74 -2.45 -1.60 -13.05
N ALA A 75 -2.44 -1.45 -11.72
CA ALA A 75 -3.65 -1.28 -10.93
C ALA A 75 -4.38 0.04 -11.25
N ALA A 76 -3.63 1.15 -11.39
CA ALA A 76 -4.19 2.46 -11.73
C ALA A 76 -4.86 2.45 -13.13
N LEU A 77 -4.30 1.72 -14.10
CA LEU A 77 -4.84 1.61 -15.45
C LEU A 77 -6.08 0.71 -15.55
N ARG A 78 -6.26 -0.22 -14.59
CA ARG A 78 -7.37 -1.20 -14.59
C ARG A 78 -8.70 -0.60 -14.11
N SER A 79 -8.64 0.44 -13.29
CA SER A 79 -9.78 0.99 -12.55
C SER A 79 -10.49 2.15 -13.24
#